data_AF-A0A453AY43-F1
#
_entry.id   AF-A0A453AY43-F1
#
_cell.length_a   1.000
_cell.length_b   1.000
_cell.length_c   1.000
_cell.angle_alpha   90.00
_cell.angle_beta   90.00
_cell.angle_gamma   90.00
#
_symmetry.space_group_name_H-M   'P 1'
#
loop_
_entity.id
_entity.type
_entity.pdbx_description
1 polymer ?
#
loop_
_entity_poly.entity_id
_entity_poly.type
_entity_poly.pdbx_seq_one_letter_code
_entity_poly.pdbx_strand_id
1 'polypeptide(L)'
;PSLKIKLLSAVAGLNRGLAASQEDLDRADAAARQLEAAAPAPVDLAKDLDKLQGRWRLVYSSAFSSRTLGGSRPGPPTGRLLPITLGQVFQRIDVVSQDFDNIVELELGAPWPLPPVEATATLAHKFEITGETPLDSARFFLA
;
A
#
# COMPACT_ATOMS: atom_id res chain seq x y z
N PRO A 1 -20.60 7.10 5.53
CA PRO A 1 -19.71 7.12 6.73
C PRO A 1 -19.48 5.74 7.36
N SER A 2 -20.54 4.95 7.56
CA SER A 2 -20.49 3.63 8.22
C SER A 2 -19.59 2.61 7.51
N LEU A 3 -19.62 2.52 6.18
CA LEU A 3 -18.81 1.55 5.42
C LEU A 3 -17.30 1.86 5.45
N LYS A 4 -16.92 3.14 5.39
CA LYS A 4 -15.52 3.56 5.56
C LYS A 4 -14.99 3.18 6.93
N ILE A 5 -15.78 3.41 7.98
CA ILE A 5 -15.42 3.00 9.35
C ILE A 5 -15.30 1.48 9.43
N LYS A 6 -16.23 0.73 8.84
CA LYS A 6 -16.17 -0.74 8.79
C LYS A 6 -14.87 -1.25 8.17
N LEU A 7 -14.46 -0.70 7.03
CA LEU A 7 -13.18 -1.06 6.39
C LEU A 7 -11.99 -0.70 7.27
N LEU A 8 -11.95 0.52 7.82
CA LEU A 8 -10.86 0.96 8.70
C LEU A 8 -10.75 0.10 9.96
N SER A 9 -11.88 -0.32 10.55
CA SER A 9 -11.91 -1.24 11.68
C SER A 9 -11.47 -2.65 11.29
N ALA A 10 -11.82 -3.13 10.10
CA ALA A 10 -11.42 -4.46 9.63
C ALA A 10 -9.91 -4.57 9.42
N VAL A 11 -9.25 -3.48 9.02
CA VAL A 11 -7.79 -3.44 8.77
C VAL A 11 -6.98 -2.90 9.96
N ALA A 12 -7.65 -2.44 11.02
CA ALA A 12 -7.00 -1.92 12.21
C ALA A 12 -6.17 -3.02 12.88
N GLY A 13 -4.91 -2.71 13.18
CA GLY A 13 -4.01 -3.66 13.86
C GLY A 13 -3.39 -4.74 12.94
N LEU A 14 -3.77 -4.85 11.67
CA LEU A 14 -3.22 -5.87 10.76
C LEU A 14 -1.80 -5.58 10.24
N ASN A 15 -1.14 -4.52 10.73
CA ASN A 15 0.18 -4.07 10.31
C ASN A 15 0.32 -4.02 8.76
N ARG A 16 -0.61 -3.30 8.11
CA ARG A 16 -0.72 -3.16 6.65
C ARG A 16 -0.93 -4.48 5.88
N GLY A 17 -1.29 -5.56 6.57
CA GLY A 17 -1.46 -6.91 6.00
C GLY A 17 -0.39 -7.89 6.46
N LEU A 18 0.74 -7.44 7.03
CA LEU A 18 1.82 -8.33 7.50
C LEU A 18 1.36 -9.28 8.62
N ALA A 19 0.43 -8.83 9.45
CA ALA A 19 -0.11 -9.61 10.57
C ALA A 19 -1.46 -10.27 10.24
N ALA A 20 -1.96 -10.14 9.01
CA ALA A 20 -3.28 -10.64 8.63
C ALA A 20 -3.29 -12.17 8.51
N SER A 21 -4.28 -12.80 9.16
CA SER A 21 -4.67 -14.19 8.90
C SER A 21 -5.53 -14.30 7.65
N GLN A 22 -5.79 -15.53 7.17
CA GLN A 22 -6.73 -15.73 6.06
C GLN A 22 -8.13 -15.17 6.36
N GLU A 23 -8.60 -15.32 7.61
CA GLU A 23 -9.89 -14.75 8.02
C GLU A 23 -9.88 -13.22 7.96
N ASP A 24 -8.76 -12.59 8.35
CA ASP A 24 -8.61 -11.13 8.26
C ASP A 24 -8.55 -10.65 6.81
N LEU A 25 -7.93 -11.44 5.91
CA LEU A 25 -7.92 -11.17 4.48
C LEU A 25 -9.35 -11.15 3.92
N ASP A 26 -10.13 -12.18 4.22
CA ASP A 26 -11.51 -12.33 3.74
C ASP A 26 -12.40 -11.22 4.31
N ARG A 27 -12.21 -10.86 5.58
CA ARG A 27 -12.95 -9.77 6.24
C ARG A 27 -12.65 -8.41 5.62
N ALA A 28 -11.38 -8.11 5.38
CA ALA A 28 -10.94 -6.86 4.77
C ALA A 28 -11.43 -6.76 3.32
N ASP A 29 -11.32 -7.84 2.54
CA ASP A 29 -11.81 -7.91 1.16
C ASP A 29 -13.33 -7.73 1.09
N ALA A 30 -14.10 -8.39 1.95
CA ALA A 30 -15.55 -8.21 2.03
C ALA A 30 -15.94 -6.77 2.39
N ALA A 31 -15.23 -6.13 3.31
CA ALA A 31 -15.48 -4.73 3.68
C ALA A 31 -15.13 -3.76 2.54
N ALA A 32 -14.04 -4.01 1.80
CA ALA A 32 -13.63 -3.22 0.65
C ALA A 32 -14.67 -3.31 -0.47
N ARG A 33 -15.09 -4.53 -0.84
CA ARG A 33 -16.13 -4.74 -1.87
C ARG A 33 -17.45 -4.06 -1.53
N GLN A 34 -17.86 -4.07 -0.26
CA GLN A 34 -19.07 -3.37 0.17
C GLN A 34 -18.95 -1.85 0.03
N LEU A 35 -17.76 -1.30 0.30
CA LEU A 35 -17.48 0.12 0.12
C LEU A 35 -17.50 0.50 -1.37
N GLU A 36 -16.88 -0.33 -2.22
CA GLU A 36 -16.85 -0.15 -3.67
C GLU A 36 -18.26 -0.26 -4.29
N ALA A 37 -19.05 -1.25 -3.88
CA ALA A 37 -20.42 -1.43 -4.36
C ALA A 37 -21.37 -0.28 -3.95
N ALA A 38 -21.03 0.46 -2.89
CA ALA A 38 -21.78 1.63 -2.48
C ALA A 38 -21.33 2.92 -3.19
N ALA A 39 -20.30 2.86 -4.04
CA ALA A 39 -19.85 4.02 -4.80
C ALA A 39 -20.93 4.41 -5.84
N PRO A 40 -21.32 5.69 -5.93
CA PRO A 40 -22.35 6.14 -6.86
C PRO A 40 -22.00 5.92 -8.34
N ALA A 41 -20.71 5.96 -8.67
CA ALA A 41 -20.18 5.74 -10.00
C ALA A 41 -18.70 5.28 -9.90
N PRO A 42 -18.18 4.57 -10.92
CA PRO A 42 -16.75 4.33 -11.06
C PRO A 42 -15.96 5.64 -11.13
N VAL A 43 -14.67 5.59 -10.79
CA VAL A 43 -13.77 6.74 -10.92
C VAL A 43 -13.50 6.97 -12.41
N ASP A 44 -13.83 8.18 -12.88
CA ASP A 44 -13.52 8.62 -14.24
C ASP A 44 -12.22 9.42 -14.22
N LEU A 45 -11.09 8.79 -14.54
CA LEU A 45 -9.77 9.45 -14.49
C LEU A 45 -9.66 10.67 -15.40
N ALA A 46 -10.50 10.83 -16.43
CA ALA A 46 -10.50 12.03 -17.26
C ALA A 46 -11.11 13.23 -16.52
N LYS A 47 -12.07 12.99 -15.61
CA LYS A 47 -12.77 14.05 -14.85
C LYS A 47 -12.32 14.18 -13.40
N ASP A 48 -11.81 13.11 -12.82
CA ASP A 48 -11.59 12.96 -11.37
C ASP A 48 -10.11 12.91 -11.00
N LEU A 49 -9.21 13.17 -11.94
CA LEU A 49 -7.76 13.08 -11.72
C LEU A 49 -7.28 13.96 -10.57
N ASP A 50 -7.86 15.16 -10.45
CA ASP A 50 -7.58 16.12 -9.39
C ASP A 50 -7.88 15.55 -7.99
N LYS A 51 -8.84 14.62 -7.88
CA LYS A 51 -9.17 13.94 -6.61
C LYS A 51 -8.05 13.02 -6.14
N LEU A 52 -7.13 12.63 -7.02
CA LEU A 52 -5.96 11.82 -6.68
C LEU A 52 -4.78 12.66 -6.21
N GLN A 53 -4.81 14.00 -6.36
CA GLN A 53 -3.72 14.88 -5.97
C GLN A 53 -3.34 14.71 -4.49
N GLY A 54 -2.05 14.59 -4.22
CA GLY A 54 -1.49 14.66 -2.88
C GLY A 54 -0.78 13.38 -2.45
N ARG A 55 -0.73 13.16 -1.13
CA ARG A 55 0.00 12.04 -0.50
C ARG A 55 -0.98 11.03 0.08
N TRP A 56 -1.04 9.87 -0.55
CA TRP A 56 -1.81 8.72 -0.11
C TRP A 56 -0.98 7.84 0.81
N ARG A 57 -1.60 7.27 1.84
CA ARG A 57 -0.96 6.31 2.74
C ARG A 57 -1.61 4.95 2.56
N LEU A 58 -0.80 3.93 2.35
CA LEU A 58 -1.28 2.55 2.32
C LEU A 58 -1.73 2.14 3.72
N VAL A 59 -3.03 1.87 3.86
CA VAL A 59 -3.62 1.38 5.11
C VAL A 59 -3.56 -0.14 5.20
N TYR A 60 -3.66 -0.84 4.07
CA TYR A 60 -3.72 -2.29 4.00
C TYR A 60 -3.42 -2.78 2.58
N SER A 61 -2.70 -3.90 2.48
CA SER A 61 -2.55 -4.67 1.24
C SER A 61 -2.49 -6.16 1.57
N SER A 62 -3.33 -6.96 0.90
CA SER A 62 -3.28 -8.42 1.02
C SER A 62 -1.98 -9.00 0.48
N ALA A 63 -1.26 -8.30 -0.41
CA ALA A 63 0.04 -8.75 -0.91
C ALA A 63 1.10 -8.89 0.19
N PHE A 64 0.95 -8.17 1.31
CA PHE A 64 1.88 -8.26 2.43
C PHE A 64 1.60 -9.42 3.40
N SER A 65 0.43 -10.06 3.34
CA SER A 65 0.12 -11.21 4.22
C SER A 65 0.91 -12.47 3.87
N SER A 66 1.47 -12.54 2.65
CA SER A 66 2.35 -13.61 2.19
C SER A 66 3.68 -13.68 2.97
N ARG A 67 3.88 -12.83 3.99
CA ARG A 67 5.07 -12.75 4.88
C ARG A 67 6.40 -12.61 4.13
N THR A 68 6.33 -12.29 2.85
CA THR A 68 7.46 -12.18 1.96
C THR A 68 7.38 -10.80 1.33
N LEU A 69 8.08 -9.83 1.94
CA LEU A 69 8.45 -8.59 1.26
C LEU A 69 9.55 -8.86 0.21
N GLY A 70 9.47 -10.01 -0.46
CA GLY A 70 10.53 -10.69 -1.19
C GLY A 70 10.26 -12.20 -1.24
N GLY A 71 9.34 -12.62 -2.11
CA GLY A 71 9.00 -14.03 -2.33
C GLY A 71 10.25 -14.90 -2.45
N SER A 72 10.24 -16.08 -1.82
CA SER A 72 11.25 -17.16 -1.92
C SER A 72 12.69 -16.73 -2.22
N ARG A 73 13.16 -15.60 -1.68
CA ARG A 73 14.57 -15.26 -1.68
C ARG A 73 15.14 -16.00 -0.50
N PRO A 74 16.06 -16.96 -0.71
CA PRO A 74 16.83 -17.57 0.36
C PRO A 74 17.31 -16.43 1.24
N GLY A 75 16.81 -16.39 2.47
CA GLY A 75 17.32 -15.50 3.48
C GLY A 75 18.84 -15.67 3.49
N PRO A 76 19.59 -14.57 3.57
CA PRO A 76 21.03 -14.65 3.76
C PRO A 76 21.28 -15.63 4.91
N PRO A 77 22.20 -16.59 4.71
CA PRO A 77 22.36 -17.75 5.58
C PRO A 77 22.39 -17.26 7.02
N THR A 78 21.51 -17.84 7.86
CA THR A 78 21.45 -17.73 9.34
C THR A 78 22.63 -16.98 9.97
N GLY A 79 22.64 -15.65 9.84
CA GLY A 79 23.87 -14.86 9.98
C GLY A 79 23.83 -13.42 9.47
N ARG A 80 22.74 -12.92 8.86
CA ARG A 80 22.58 -11.46 8.68
C ARG A 80 22.03 -10.83 9.95
N LEU A 81 22.86 -9.99 10.53
CA LEU A 81 22.78 -9.46 11.88
C LEU A 81 21.60 -8.50 12.15
N LEU A 82 20.79 -8.12 11.14
CA LEU A 82 19.86 -6.98 11.26
C LEU A 82 18.50 -7.18 10.57
N PRO A 83 17.37 -7.13 11.30
CA PRO A 83 16.03 -7.18 10.71
C PRO A 83 15.71 -5.89 9.94
N ILE A 84 15.15 -6.01 8.74
CA ILE A 84 14.58 -4.88 7.99
C ILE A 84 13.08 -4.91 8.20
N THR A 85 12.51 -3.86 8.80
CA THR A 85 11.07 -3.70 9.01
C THR A 85 10.52 -2.69 8.01
N LEU A 86 9.35 -3.02 7.44
CA LEU A 86 8.62 -2.10 6.58
C LEU A 86 7.91 -1.07 7.45
N GLY A 87 8.28 0.20 7.29
CA GLY A 87 7.62 1.36 7.87
C GLY A 87 6.38 1.75 7.07
N GLN A 88 6.07 3.05 7.02
CA GLN A 88 4.92 3.52 6.26
C GLN A 88 5.19 3.49 4.75
N VAL A 89 4.17 3.07 3.99
CA VAL A 89 4.16 3.16 2.55
C VAL A 89 3.23 4.29 2.13
N PHE A 90 3.75 5.17 1.30
CA PHE A 90 3.04 6.29 0.73
C PHE A 90 3.11 6.27 -0.78
N GLN A 91 2.17 6.97 -1.39
CA GLN A 91 2.17 7.28 -2.80
C GLN A 91 1.93 8.77 -2.94
N ARG A 92 2.87 9.48 -3.56
CA ARG A 92 2.67 10.88 -3.93
C ARG A 92 2.22 10.93 -5.37
N ILE A 93 1.08 11.54 -5.61
CA ILE A 93 0.56 11.80 -6.94
C ILE A 93 0.54 13.32 -7.12
N ASP A 94 1.30 13.78 -8.12
CA ASP A 94 1.22 15.15 -8.60
C ASP A 94 0.70 15.15 -10.04
N VAL A 95 -0.54 15.56 -10.18
CA VAL A 95 -1.28 15.61 -11.44
C VAL A 95 -0.74 16.69 -12.37
N VAL A 96 -0.21 17.79 -11.83
CA VAL A 96 0.28 18.91 -12.63
C VAL A 96 1.61 18.55 -13.29
N SER A 97 2.53 17.94 -12.53
CA SER A 97 3.83 17.49 -13.05
C SER A 97 3.80 16.07 -13.64
N GLN A 98 2.67 15.38 -13.51
CA GLN A 98 2.46 13.99 -13.87
C GLN A 98 3.43 13.04 -13.15
N ASP A 99 3.75 13.34 -11.90
CA ASP A 99 4.67 12.55 -11.09
C ASP A 99 3.89 11.57 -10.19
N PHE A 100 4.45 10.37 -10.06
CA PHE A 100 3.91 9.26 -9.29
C PHE A 100 5.03 8.56 -8.53
N ASP A 101 5.16 8.88 -7.25
CA ASP A 101 6.24 8.37 -6.42
C ASP A 101 5.71 7.36 -5.41
N ASN A 102 6.23 6.14 -5.45
CA ASN A 102 6.04 5.17 -4.37
C ASN A 102 7.15 5.36 -3.33
N ILE A 103 6.77 5.75 -2.13
CA ILE A 103 7.69 6.09 -1.04
C ILE A 103 7.51 5.05 0.07
N VAL A 104 8.59 4.38 0.43
CA VAL A 104 8.61 3.37 1.49
C VAL A 104 9.58 3.80 2.56
N GLU A 105 9.08 3.97 3.78
CA GLU A 105 9.91 4.07 4.97
C GLU A 105 10.34 2.67 5.39
N LEU A 106 11.62 2.53 5.73
CA LEU A 106 12.25 1.30 6.17
C LEU A 106 12.94 1.59 7.49
N GLU A 107 12.82 0.68 8.44
CA GLU A 107 13.61 0.69 9.65
C GLU A 107 14.58 -0.49 9.59
N LEU A 108 15.86 -0.16 9.72
CA LEU A 108 16.96 -1.10 9.71
C LEU A 108 17.38 -1.34 11.15
N GLY A 109 17.18 -2.56 11.66
CA GLY A 109 17.71 -2.94 12.96
C GLY A 109 19.22 -2.70 13.02
N ALA A 110 19.74 -2.41 14.21
CA ALA A 110 21.16 -2.17 14.46
C ALA A 110 21.65 -3.14 15.56
N PRO A 111 22.90 -3.65 15.50
CA PRO A 111 23.40 -4.52 16.56
C PRO A 111 23.67 -3.66 17.81
N TRP A 112 23.40 -4.20 18.99
CA TRP A 112 23.69 -3.49 20.24
C TRP A 112 25.16 -3.03 20.30
N PRO A 113 25.47 -1.78 20.70
CA PRO A 113 24.58 -0.75 21.27
C PRO A 113 24.06 0.29 20.27
N LEU A 114 24.12 0.01 18.97
CA LEU A 114 23.72 0.97 17.94
C LEU A 114 22.19 1.11 17.87
N PRO A 115 21.65 2.33 17.71
CA PRO A 115 20.22 2.54 17.49
C PRO A 115 19.81 2.12 16.08
N PRO A 116 18.56 1.66 15.86
CA PRO A 116 18.01 1.40 14.53
C PRO A 116 18.13 2.63 13.61
N VAL A 117 18.30 2.38 12.32
CA VAL A 117 18.44 3.43 11.30
C VAL A 117 17.16 3.50 10.48
N GLU A 118 16.57 4.69 10.40
CA GLU A 118 15.46 4.97 9.49
C GLU A 118 15.99 5.32 8.10
N ALA A 119 15.42 4.70 7.07
CA ALA A 119 15.73 4.96 5.67
C ALA A 119 14.43 5.19 4.89
N THR A 120 14.49 6.02 3.86
CA THR A 120 13.38 6.20 2.93
C THR A 120 13.82 5.78 1.53
N ALA A 121 13.12 4.83 0.94
CA ALA A 121 13.25 4.48 -0.45
C ALA A 121 12.14 5.19 -1.24
N THR A 122 12.51 5.90 -2.30
CA THR A 122 11.54 6.53 -3.20
C THR A 122 11.74 5.97 -4.61
N LEU A 123 10.68 5.43 -5.18
CA LEU A 123 10.62 5.02 -6.57
C LEU A 123 9.77 6.03 -7.33
N ALA A 124 10.43 6.95 -8.02
CA ALA A 124 9.80 8.04 -8.75
C ALA A 124 9.44 7.62 -10.18
N HIS A 125 8.23 7.94 -10.61
CA HIS A 125 7.74 7.67 -11.96
C HIS A 125 7.04 8.88 -12.55
N LYS A 126 6.95 8.90 -13.87
CA LYS A 126 6.01 9.76 -14.60
C LYS A 126 4.87 8.92 -15.14
N PHE A 127 3.68 9.48 -15.16
CA PHE A 127 2.49 8.81 -15.68
C PHE A 127 1.86 9.60 -16.84
N GLU A 128 1.15 8.88 -17.70
CA GLU A 128 0.34 9.45 -18.77
C GLU A 128 -1.02 8.72 -18.79
N ILE A 129 -2.10 9.45 -19.06
CA ILE A 129 -3.44 8.86 -19.13
C ILE A 129 -3.67 8.35 -20.54
N THR A 130 -3.81 7.02 -20.66
CA THR A 130 -4.05 6.36 -21.94
C THR A 130 -5.47 5.74 -21.93
N GLY A 131 -6.47 6.49 -22.40
CA GLY A 131 -7.84 6.02 -22.64
C GLY A 131 -8.96 6.78 -21.94
N GLU A 132 -10.21 6.57 -22.41
CA GLU A 132 -11.47 7.12 -21.85
C GLU A 132 -12.26 6.08 -21.03
N THR A 133 -11.68 4.91 -20.76
CA THR A 133 -12.43 3.82 -20.13
C THR A 133 -12.59 4.08 -18.63
N PRO A 134 -13.82 3.99 -18.07
CA PRO A 134 -14.02 4.01 -16.63
C PRO A 134 -13.18 2.90 -15.98
N LEU A 135 -12.48 3.21 -14.89
CA LEU A 135 -11.72 2.22 -14.14
C LEU A 135 -12.68 1.15 -13.59
N ASP A 136 -12.75 -0.01 -14.24
CA ASP A 136 -13.46 -1.16 -13.70
C ASP A 136 -12.51 -1.92 -12.75
N SER A 137 -12.87 -1.94 -11.48
CA SER A 137 -12.19 -2.62 -10.37
C SER A 137 -10.73 -2.23 -10.11
N ALA A 138 -10.49 -1.71 -8.91
CA ALA A 138 -9.19 -1.31 -8.40
C ALA A 138 -8.22 -2.49 -8.25
N ARG A 139 -7.61 -2.91 -9.36
CA ARG A 139 -6.36 -3.67 -9.35
C ARG A 139 -5.22 -2.70 -9.61
N PHE A 140 -4.96 -1.84 -8.63
CA PHE A 140 -3.67 -1.15 -8.54
C PHE A 140 -2.60 -2.20 -8.23
N PHE A 141 -2.09 -2.84 -9.29
CA PHE A 141 -0.79 -3.50 -9.25
C PHE A 141 0.26 -2.39 -9.40
N LEU A 142 0.92 -2.08 -8.28
CA LEU A 142 2.27 -1.56 -8.35
C LEU A 142 3.16 -2.76 -8.66
N ALA A 143 3.77 -2.76 -9.85
CA ALA A 143 4.90 -3.64 -10.19
C ALA A 143 6.13 -3.30 -9.31
#